data_AF-Q93WW2-F1
#
_entry.id   AF-Q93WW2-F1
#
_cell.length_a   1.000
_cell.length_b   1.000
_cell.length_c   1.000
_cell.angle_alpha   90.00
_cell.angle_beta   90.00
_cell.angle_gamma   90.00
#
_symmetry.space_group_name_H-M   'P 1'
#
loop_
_entity.id
_entity.type
_entity.pdbx_description
1 polymer ?
#
loop_
_entity_poly.entity_id
_entity_poly.type
_entity_poly.pdbx_seq_one_letter_code
_entity_poly.pdbx_strand_id
1 'polypeptide(L)'
;ARGRFLSELKRDSDEERSAWNELAASLKMEYPSYTPLLAKILECIVSGSPDQDKISHNQRIIDAANEVIESIDQEELLKYLSIKSDPEDEEAEKIKKKMEVTRDQLAEALYQKGLALADAEFSEVDQPVVTSVAVSGTDFDVPSDEPDIFEETLKELKKWVDIKSTKYCMLLVVRERRCGRLGTALKVLTNMIDGEAEPPKKKLYDLKIQLLDQIGWTHVAVYERQWMPVRFPT
;
A
#
# COMPACT_ATOMS: atom_id res chain seq x y z
N ALA A 1 -23.73 -4.33 -11.60
CA ALA A 1 -23.67 -3.27 -12.63
C ALA A 1 -23.03 -1.99 -12.09
N ARG A 2 -23.53 -1.41 -10.98
CA ARG A 2 -23.05 -0.12 -10.44
C ARG A 2 -21.56 -0.08 -10.04
N GLY A 3 -21.01 -1.15 -9.45
CA GLY A 3 -19.57 -1.19 -9.10
C GLY A 3 -18.60 -1.17 -10.28
N ARG A 4 -19.00 -1.65 -11.48
CA ARG A 4 -18.19 -1.50 -12.71
C ARG A 4 -18.23 -0.07 -13.25
N PHE A 5 -19.38 0.58 -13.13
CA PHE A 5 -19.56 1.97 -13.55
C PHE A 5 -18.65 2.92 -12.74
N LEU A 6 -18.45 2.63 -11.44
CA LEU A 6 -17.51 3.38 -10.60
C LEU A 6 -16.07 3.35 -11.13
N SER A 7 -15.62 2.24 -11.71
CA SER A 7 -14.27 2.11 -12.28
C SER A 7 -14.11 2.72 -13.66
N GLU A 8 -15.22 2.96 -14.37
CA GLU A 8 -15.22 3.53 -15.74
C GLU A 8 -15.28 5.05 -15.72
N LEU A 9 -15.70 5.65 -14.60
CA LEU A 9 -15.81 7.09 -14.48
C LEU A 9 -14.41 7.71 -14.40
N LYS A 10 -14.14 8.62 -15.34
CA LYS A 10 -12.91 9.41 -15.34
C LYS A 10 -12.82 10.28 -14.10
N ARG A 11 -11.60 10.70 -13.76
CA ARG A 11 -11.28 11.52 -12.58
C ARG A 11 -10.29 12.62 -12.95
N ASP A 12 -10.32 13.03 -14.22
CA ASP A 12 -9.32 13.93 -14.79
C ASP A 12 -9.62 15.39 -14.40
N SER A 13 -10.92 15.74 -14.30
CA SER A 13 -11.38 17.06 -13.81
C SER A 13 -11.91 17.02 -12.37
N ASP A 14 -11.97 18.19 -11.73
CA ASP A 14 -12.50 18.30 -10.35
C ASP A 14 -14.01 18.00 -10.29
N GLU A 15 -14.76 18.31 -11.35
CA GLU A 15 -16.18 17.96 -11.49
C GLU A 15 -16.36 16.44 -11.55
N GLU A 16 -15.54 15.75 -12.35
CA GLU A 16 -15.55 14.29 -12.46
C GLU A 16 -15.18 13.61 -11.13
N ARG A 17 -14.18 14.14 -10.40
CA ARG A 17 -13.82 13.65 -9.06
C ARG A 17 -14.96 13.83 -8.05
N SER A 18 -15.65 14.96 -8.11
CA SER A 18 -16.79 15.24 -7.23
C SER A 18 -17.95 14.28 -7.51
N ALA A 19 -18.32 14.09 -8.77
CA ALA A 19 -19.33 13.12 -9.18
C ALA A 19 -18.96 11.68 -8.77
N TRP A 20 -17.68 11.32 -8.87
CA TRP A 20 -17.17 10.02 -8.41
C TRP A 20 -17.34 9.86 -6.89
N ASN A 21 -16.97 10.88 -6.11
CA ASN A 21 -17.08 10.86 -4.65
C ASN A 21 -18.53 10.74 -4.20
N GLU A 22 -19.45 11.47 -4.82
CA GLU A 22 -20.90 11.38 -4.55
C GLU A 22 -21.45 9.99 -4.85
N LEU A 23 -21.08 9.42 -6.01
CA LEU A 23 -21.48 8.07 -6.39
C LEU A 23 -20.93 7.04 -5.39
N ALA A 24 -19.64 7.13 -5.02
CA ALA A 24 -19.03 6.26 -4.03
C ALA A 24 -19.75 6.35 -2.68
N ALA A 25 -20.05 7.56 -2.20
CA ALA A 25 -20.78 7.78 -0.96
C ALA A 25 -22.19 7.16 -1.01
N SER A 26 -22.93 7.35 -2.10
CA SER A 26 -24.26 6.76 -2.27
C SER A 26 -24.23 5.22 -2.25
N LEU A 27 -23.22 4.61 -2.89
CA LEU A 27 -23.06 3.16 -2.92
C LEU A 27 -22.67 2.60 -1.55
N LYS A 28 -21.82 3.30 -0.79
CA LYS A 28 -21.50 2.94 0.60
C LYS A 28 -22.73 3.01 1.49
N MET A 29 -23.60 4.01 1.31
CA MET A 29 -24.85 4.09 2.07
C MET A 29 -25.82 2.95 1.73
N GLU A 30 -25.90 2.54 0.46
CA GLU A 30 -26.79 1.48 0.00
C GLU A 30 -26.27 0.08 0.39
N TYR A 31 -24.94 -0.12 0.43
CA TYR A 31 -24.29 -1.40 0.74
C TYR A 31 -23.10 -1.24 1.71
N PRO A 32 -23.34 -0.88 2.99
CA PRO A 32 -22.27 -0.47 3.92
C PRO A 32 -21.23 -1.56 4.26
N SER A 33 -21.64 -2.82 4.27
CA SER A 33 -20.78 -3.96 4.63
C SER A 33 -20.42 -4.86 3.45
N TYR A 34 -20.66 -4.41 2.21
CA TYR A 34 -20.37 -5.23 1.04
C TYR A 34 -18.90 -5.11 0.63
N THR A 35 -18.06 -6.00 1.17
CA THR A 35 -16.59 -6.01 0.99
C THR A 35 -16.13 -5.86 -0.47
N PRO A 36 -16.69 -6.55 -1.47
CA PRO A 36 -16.23 -6.40 -2.85
C PRO A 36 -16.42 -4.98 -3.42
N LEU A 37 -17.44 -4.26 -2.98
CA LEU A 37 -17.63 -2.86 -3.36
C LEU A 37 -16.61 -1.96 -2.67
N LEU A 38 -16.42 -2.12 -1.36
CA LEU A 38 -15.44 -1.33 -0.59
C LEU A 38 -14.02 -1.54 -1.13
N ALA A 39 -13.65 -2.79 -1.43
CA ALA A 39 -12.35 -3.12 -2.03
C ALA A 39 -12.20 -2.47 -3.42
N LYS A 40 -13.28 -2.40 -4.21
CA LYS A 40 -13.24 -1.72 -5.51
C LYS A 40 -13.11 -0.21 -5.37
N ILE A 41 -13.76 0.39 -4.37
CA ILE A 41 -13.60 1.82 -4.04
C ILE A 41 -12.14 2.11 -3.66
N LEU A 42 -11.54 1.30 -2.80
CA LEU A 42 -10.14 1.41 -2.42
C LEU A 42 -9.21 1.33 -3.64
N GLU A 43 -9.38 0.32 -4.50
CA GLU A 43 -8.61 0.16 -5.74
C GLU A 43 -8.70 1.41 -6.63
N CYS A 44 -9.90 1.98 -6.78
CA CYS A 44 -10.11 3.22 -7.52
C CYS A 44 -9.42 4.42 -6.86
N ILE A 45 -9.42 4.52 -5.52
CA ILE A 45 -8.72 5.60 -4.81
C ILE A 45 -7.21 5.49 -5.05
N VAL A 46 -6.64 4.30 -4.87
CA VAL A 46 -5.19 4.02 -5.05
C VAL A 46 -4.71 4.25 -6.48
N SER A 47 -5.52 3.89 -7.47
CA SER A 47 -5.19 4.07 -8.90
C SER A 47 -5.45 5.48 -9.43
N GLY A 48 -6.26 6.28 -8.72
CA GLY A 48 -6.51 7.67 -9.07
C GLY A 48 -5.23 8.49 -9.03
N SER A 49 -5.13 9.53 -9.85
CA SER A 49 -4.06 10.51 -9.70
C SER A 49 -4.12 11.10 -8.28
N PRO A 50 -3.00 11.17 -7.55
CA PRO A 50 -2.96 11.96 -6.34
C PRO A 50 -3.32 13.39 -6.72
N ASP A 51 -4.26 13.98 -5.98
CA ASP A 51 -4.52 15.42 -6.05
C ASP A 51 -3.21 16.17 -5.68
N GLN A 52 -3.17 17.50 -5.83
CA GLN A 52 -1.96 18.26 -5.46
C GLN A 52 -1.53 18.06 -3.99
N ASP A 53 -2.46 17.63 -3.15
CA ASP A 53 -2.22 17.31 -1.75
C ASP A 53 -2.08 15.78 -1.53
N LYS A 54 -0.83 15.32 -1.43
CA LYS A 54 -0.50 13.91 -1.19
C LYS A 54 -0.93 13.43 0.20
N ILE A 55 -0.96 14.32 1.20
CA ILE A 55 -1.32 13.96 2.57
C ILE A 55 -2.80 13.60 2.63
N SER A 56 -3.67 14.45 2.03
CA SER A 56 -5.10 14.14 1.96
C SER A 56 -5.39 12.89 1.11
N HIS A 57 -4.60 12.63 0.07
CA HIS A 57 -4.72 11.39 -0.71
C HIS A 57 -4.37 10.14 0.13
N ASN A 58 -3.26 10.16 0.87
CA ASN A 58 -2.86 9.06 1.73
C ASN A 58 -3.89 8.80 2.83
N GLN A 59 -4.43 9.86 3.44
CA GLN A 59 -5.50 9.72 4.44
C GLN A 59 -6.74 9.03 3.84
N ARG A 60 -7.16 9.40 2.63
CA ARG A 60 -8.28 8.73 1.94
C ARG A 60 -8.02 7.25 1.66
N ILE A 61 -6.79 6.87 1.35
CA ILE A 61 -6.40 5.46 1.18
C ILE A 61 -6.52 4.73 2.53
N ILE A 62 -6.00 5.33 3.61
CA ILE A 62 -6.05 4.75 4.96
C ILE A 62 -7.51 4.53 5.39
N ASP A 63 -8.36 5.54 5.23
CA ASP A 63 -9.78 5.46 5.61
C ASP A 63 -10.51 4.38 4.80
N ALA A 64 -10.34 4.36 3.47
CA ALA A 64 -10.95 3.35 2.62
C ALA A 64 -10.44 1.93 2.91
N ALA A 65 -9.17 1.77 3.27
CA ALA A 65 -8.62 0.48 3.66
C ALA A 65 -9.19 0.00 5.00
N ASN A 66 -9.36 0.91 5.98
CA ASN A 66 -10.01 0.59 7.25
C ASN A 66 -11.44 0.10 7.03
N GLU A 67 -12.22 0.76 6.17
CA GLU A 67 -13.59 0.31 5.85
C GLU A 67 -13.62 -1.13 5.30
N VAL A 68 -12.66 -1.49 4.42
CA VAL A 68 -12.55 -2.86 3.91
C VAL A 68 -12.22 -3.84 5.03
N ILE A 69 -11.22 -3.51 5.86
CA ILE A 69 -10.78 -4.35 6.98
C ILE A 69 -11.91 -4.57 7.99
N GLU A 70 -12.66 -3.52 8.33
CA GLU A 70 -13.79 -3.56 9.26
C GLU A 70 -14.99 -4.34 8.71
N SER A 71 -15.14 -4.43 7.39
CA SER A 71 -16.21 -5.21 6.76
C SER A 71 -15.99 -6.73 6.81
N ILE A 72 -14.79 -7.19 7.17
CA ILE A 72 -14.39 -8.60 7.10
C ILE A 72 -14.24 -9.18 8.50
N ASP A 73 -14.98 -10.25 8.79
CA ASP A 73 -14.70 -11.08 9.98
C ASP A 73 -13.44 -11.94 9.74
N GLN A 74 -12.33 -11.47 10.28
CA GLN A 74 -11.02 -12.10 10.15
C GLN A 74 -10.97 -13.48 10.84
N GLU A 75 -11.68 -13.66 11.95
CA GLU A 75 -11.69 -14.94 12.65
C GLU A 75 -12.45 -16.00 11.87
N GLU A 76 -13.63 -15.63 11.34
CA GLU A 76 -14.41 -16.50 10.47
C GLU A 76 -13.60 -16.87 9.21
N LEU A 77 -12.94 -15.88 8.59
CA LEU A 77 -12.12 -16.10 7.42
C LEU A 77 -10.96 -17.07 7.69
N LEU A 78 -10.25 -16.94 8.81
CA LEU A 78 -9.19 -17.87 9.22
C LEU A 78 -9.73 -19.28 9.47
N LYS A 79 -10.89 -19.40 10.13
CA LYS A 79 -11.55 -20.69 10.39
C LYS A 79 -11.85 -21.40 9.08
N TYR A 80 -12.45 -20.70 8.10
CA TYR A 80 -12.79 -21.28 6.81
C TYR A 80 -11.55 -21.68 5.99
N LEU A 81 -10.53 -20.84 5.92
CA LEU A 81 -9.31 -21.14 5.15
C LEU A 81 -8.49 -22.29 5.76
N SER A 82 -8.70 -22.60 7.05
CA SER A 82 -8.04 -23.73 7.73
C SER A 82 -8.75 -25.07 7.46
N ILE A 83 -10.00 -25.06 7.02
CA ILE A 83 -10.77 -26.28 6.74
C ILE A 83 -10.43 -26.78 5.34
N LYS A 84 -10.10 -28.07 5.22
CA LYS A 84 -9.97 -28.73 3.91
C LYS A 84 -11.36 -28.98 3.34
N SER A 85 -11.72 -28.23 2.29
CA SER A 85 -12.91 -28.51 1.50
C SER A 85 -12.73 -29.80 0.68
N ASP A 86 -13.83 -30.53 0.50
CA ASP A 86 -13.91 -31.68 -0.39
C ASP A 86 -13.86 -31.19 -1.85
N PRO A 87 -12.88 -31.62 -2.68
CA PRO A 87 -12.78 -31.21 -4.07
C PRO A 87 -13.92 -31.73 -4.97
N GLU A 88 -14.71 -32.71 -4.52
CA GLU A 88 -15.86 -33.22 -5.28
C GLU A 88 -17.17 -32.44 -5.03
N ASP A 89 -17.19 -31.58 -4.01
CA ASP A 89 -18.34 -30.70 -3.71
C ASP A 89 -18.19 -29.33 -4.38
N GLU A 90 -18.96 -29.12 -5.46
CA GLU A 90 -18.98 -27.86 -6.19
C GLU A 90 -19.37 -26.64 -5.34
N GLU A 91 -20.26 -26.81 -4.35
CA GLU A 91 -20.70 -25.71 -3.49
C GLU A 91 -19.59 -25.32 -2.50
N ALA A 92 -18.93 -26.31 -1.90
CA ALA A 92 -17.78 -26.11 -1.02
C ALA A 92 -16.62 -25.42 -1.75
N GLU A 93 -16.34 -25.81 -3.00
CA GLU A 93 -15.32 -25.16 -3.83
C GLU A 93 -15.70 -23.72 -4.22
N LYS A 94 -16.98 -23.43 -4.46
CA LYS A 94 -17.45 -22.04 -4.69
C LYS A 94 -17.28 -21.18 -3.44
N ILE A 95 -17.58 -21.72 -2.26
CA ILE A 95 -17.41 -21.00 -0.98
C ILE A 95 -15.92 -20.75 -0.73
N LYS A 96 -15.07 -21.75 -0.91
CA LYS A 96 -13.61 -21.63 -0.75
C LYS A 96 -13.03 -20.53 -1.64
N LYS A 97 -13.38 -20.52 -2.93
CA LYS A 97 -12.94 -19.46 -3.86
C LYS A 97 -13.40 -18.06 -3.41
N LYS A 98 -14.62 -17.93 -2.88
CA LYS A 98 -15.09 -16.66 -2.33
C LYS A 98 -14.25 -16.23 -1.12
N MET A 99 -13.95 -17.15 -0.20
CA MET A 99 -13.11 -16.86 0.97
C MET A 99 -11.67 -16.50 0.56
N GLU A 100 -11.10 -17.16 -0.44
CA GLU A 100 -9.79 -16.78 -1.01
C GLU A 100 -9.81 -15.37 -1.61
N VAL A 101 -10.89 -14.98 -2.31
CA VAL A 101 -11.07 -13.62 -2.82
C VAL A 101 -11.18 -12.61 -1.67
N THR A 102 -11.94 -12.92 -0.61
CA THR A 102 -12.05 -12.06 0.57
C THR A 102 -10.71 -11.90 1.29
N ARG A 103 -9.91 -12.96 1.39
CA ARG A 103 -8.53 -12.90 1.90
C ARG A 103 -7.66 -11.98 1.05
N ASP A 104 -7.73 -12.11 -0.26
CA ASP A 104 -6.93 -11.28 -1.17
C ASP A 104 -7.33 -9.80 -1.07
N GLN A 105 -8.62 -9.50 -0.89
CA GLN A 105 -9.14 -8.16 -0.62
C GLN A 105 -8.62 -7.61 0.72
N LEU A 106 -8.64 -8.42 1.78
CA LEU A 106 -8.10 -8.04 3.09
C LEU A 106 -6.60 -7.76 3.01
N ALA A 107 -5.84 -8.64 2.37
CA ALA A 107 -4.40 -8.49 2.21
C ALA A 107 -4.04 -7.25 1.38
N GLU A 108 -4.81 -6.96 0.33
CA GLU A 108 -4.64 -5.73 -0.44
C GLU A 108 -4.93 -4.49 0.41
N ALA A 109 -6.01 -4.48 1.20
CA ALA A 109 -6.35 -3.36 2.07
C ALA A 109 -5.26 -3.08 3.11
N LEU A 110 -4.77 -4.12 3.80
CA LEU A 110 -3.68 -4.00 4.76
C LEU A 110 -2.38 -3.50 4.10
N TYR A 111 -2.07 -3.98 2.90
CA TYR A 111 -0.90 -3.54 2.15
C TYR A 111 -0.97 -2.06 1.77
N GLN A 112 -2.10 -1.62 1.19
CA GLN A 112 -2.29 -0.23 0.79
C GLN A 112 -2.31 0.71 1.99
N LYS A 113 -2.94 0.30 3.11
CA LYS A 113 -2.88 1.02 4.39
C LYS A 113 -1.44 1.21 4.85
N GLY A 114 -0.64 0.14 4.86
CA GLY A 114 0.76 0.19 5.28
C GLY A 114 1.60 1.15 4.42
N LEU A 115 1.44 1.12 3.10
CA LEU A 115 2.13 2.05 2.20
C LEU A 115 1.72 3.50 2.46
N ALA A 116 0.41 3.77 2.56
CA ALA A 116 -0.10 5.12 2.77
C ALA A 116 0.32 5.71 4.13
N LEU A 117 0.34 4.91 5.19
CA LEU A 117 0.84 5.32 6.52
C LEU A 117 2.31 5.78 6.43
N ALA A 118 3.16 4.97 5.80
CA ALA A 118 4.57 5.32 5.69
C ALA A 118 4.80 6.54 4.79
N ASP A 119 4.10 6.64 3.66
CA ASP A 119 4.23 7.79 2.77
C ASP A 119 3.73 9.09 3.42
N ALA A 120 2.70 9.02 4.28
CA ALA A 120 2.24 10.16 5.07
C ALA A 120 3.32 10.62 6.07
N GLU A 121 3.93 9.68 6.82
CA GLU A 121 5.03 9.98 7.75
C GLU A 121 6.23 10.63 7.04
N PHE A 122 6.66 10.08 5.89
CA PHE A 122 7.78 10.66 5.14
C PHE A 122 7.47 12.06 4.59
N SER A 123 6.20 12.38 4.33
CA SER A 123 5.79 13.70 3.83
C SER A 123 5.74 14.77 4.91
N GLU A 124 5.51 14.39 6.18
CA GLU A 124 5.53 15.32 7.32
C GLU A 124 6.94 15.77 7.68
N VAL A 125 7.94 14.90 7.49
CA VAL A 125 9.35 15.19 7.81
C VAL A 125 9.98 16.21 6.82
N ASP A 126 9.40 16.39 5.63
CA ASP A 126 9.90 17.31 4.58
C ASP A 126 9.33 18.75 4.67
N GLN A 127 8.48 19.09 5.66
CA GLN A 127 8.03 20.48 5.85
C GLN A 127 8.99 21.28 6.77
N PRO A 128 9.39 22.51 6.39
CA PRO A 128 10.09 23.41 7.30
C PRO A 128 9.06 24.11 8.19
N VAL A 129 8.52 23.43 9.19
CA VAL A 129 7.72 24.09 10.23
C VAL A 129 8.60 24.41 11.42
N VAL A 130 8.93 25.70 11.50
CA VAL A 130 9.40 26.37 12.72
C VAL A 130 8.33 26.18 13.81
N THR A 131 8.80 25.96 15.05
CA THR A 131 8.07 25.81 16.33
C THR A 131 7.81 24.33 16.68
N SER A 132 8.44 23.69 17.66
CA SER A 132 9.38 24.11 18.70
C SER A 132 10.10 22.88 19.27
N VAL A 133 11.44 22.95 19.33
CA VAL A 133 12.33 22.27 20.29
C VAL A 133 12.09 20.79 20.56
N ALA A 134 12.83 19.94 19.85
CA ALA A 134 13.83 19.08 20.48
C ALA A 134 14.91 18.72 19.45
N VAL A 135 16.02 19.44 19.51
CA VAL A 135 17.30 18.89 19.05
C VAL A 135 17.61 17.72 19.96
N SER A 136 17.69 16.51 19.40
CA SER A 136 18.53 15.45 19.94
C SER A 136 18.80 14.42 18.86
N GLY A 137 19.89 14.66 18.12
CA GLY A 137 20.76 13.56 17.78
C GLY A 137 21.43 13.09 19.08
N THR A 138 20.94 12.00 19.63
CA THR A 138 21.60 11.13 20.61
C THR A 138 20.84 9.82 20.61
N ASP A 139 21.57 8.74 20.35
CA ASP A 139 21.15 7.35 20.58
C ASP A 139 20.43 7.22 21.93
N PHE A 140 19.14 6.93 21.94
CA PHE A 140 18.43 6.16 22.98
C PHE A 140 17.05 5.83 22.42
N ASP A 141 16.78 4.54 22.21
CA ASP A 141 15.42 3.97 22.16
C ASP A 141 14.67 4.43 23.41
N VAL A 142 13.98 5.55 23.34
CA VAL A 142 12.82 5.79 24.19
C VAL A 142 11.71 5.00 23.52
N PRO A 143 11.22 3.90 24.12
CA PRO A 143 10.04 3.23 23.60
C PRO A 143 8.93 4.27 23.70
N SER A 144 8.52 4.81 22.56
CA SER A 144 7.23 5.48 22.51
C SER A 144 6.22 4.38 22.83
N ASP A 145 5.56 4.47 23.98
CA ASP A 145 4.54 3.50 24.40
C ASP A 145 3.28 3.56 23.53
N GLU A 146 3.24 4.45 22.52
CA GLU A 146 2.21 4.46 21.52
C GLU A 146 2.40 3.33 20.50
N PRO A 147 1.34 2.55 20.21
CA PRO A 147 1.42 1.47 19.25
C PRO A 147 1.76 2.01 17.85
N ASP A 148 2.84 1.50 17.25
CA ASP A 148 3.18 1.78 15.85
C ASP A 148 2.15 1.09 14.94
N ILE A 149 1.17 1.88 14.50
CA ILE A 149 0.05 1.46 13.64
C ILE A 149 0.55 0.77 12.36
N PHE A 150 1.70 1.18 11.82
CA PHE A 150 2.29 0.53 10.65
C PHE A 150 2.81 -0.88 11.00
N GLU A 151 3.53 -1.04 12.11
CA GLU A 151 4.03 -2.37 12.52
C GLU A 151 2.89 -3.32 12.90
N GLU A 152 1.80 -2.81 13.48
CA GLU A 152 0.57 -3.57 13.69
C GLU A 152 -0.07 -4.01 12.37
N THR A 153 -0.22 -3.08 11.42
CA THR A 153 -0.76 -3.37 10.08
C THR A 153 0.09 -4.40 9.35
N LEU A 154 1.42 -4.29 9.44
CA LEU A 154 2.36 -5.24 8.86
C LEU A 154 2.27 -6.61 9.54
N LYS A 155 2.17 -6.64 10.88
CA LYS A 155 2.01 -7.87 11.65
C LYS A 155 0.71 -8.59 11.28
N GLU A 156 -0.36 -7.84 11.04
CA GLU A 156 -1.62 -8.37 10.55
C GLU A 156 -1.46 -8.94 9.14
N LEU A 157 -0.88 -8.19 8.20
CA LEU A 157 -0.65 -8.66 6.83
C LEU A 157 0.15 -9.97 6.76
N LYS A 158 1.13 -10.17 7.65
CA LYS A 158 1.95 -11.41 7.71
C LYS A 158 1.12 -12.67 7.95
N LYS A 159 -0.07 -12.56 8.54
CA LYS A 159 -0.95 -13.71 8.79
C LYS A 159 -1.62 -14.21 7.50
N TRP A 160 -1.75 -13.35 6.51
CA TRP A 160 -2.57 -13.59 5.32
C TRP A 160 -1.75 -13.91 4.07
N VAL A 161 -0.53 -13.37 3.98
CA VAL A 161 0.30 -13.47 2.77
C VAL A 161 1.78 -13.64 3.08
N ASP A 162 2.53 -14.21 2.13
CA ASP A 162 3.99 -14.13 2.15
C ASP A 162 4.44 -12.73 1.73
N ILE A 163 4.91 -11.96 2.72
CA ILE A 163 5.36 -10.58 2.50
C ILE A 163 6.62 -10.52 1.61
N LYS A 164 7.39 -11.60 1.50
CA LYS A 164 8.57 -11.64 0.62
C LYS A 164 8.20 -11.83 -0.85
N SER A 165 6.94 -12.11 -1.16
CA SER A 165 6.47 -12.15 -2.54
C SER A 165 6.62 -10.80 -3.23
N THR A 166 6.82 -10.80 -4.54
CA THR A 166 7.01 -9.59 -5.36
C THR A 166 5.90 -8.55 -5.20
N LYS A 167 4.68 -9.00 -4.90
CA LYS A 167 3.50 -8.14 -4.70
C LYS A 167 3.61 -7.26 -3.44
N TYR A 168 4.07 -7.83 -2.33
CA TYR A 168 4.06 -7.17 -1.00
C TYR A 168 5.44 -6.69 -0.55
N CYS A 169 6.50 -7.07 -1.29
CA CYS A 169 7.90 -6.77 -0.95
C CYS A 169 8.19 -5.27 -0.78
N MET A 170 7.47 -4.39 -1.48
CA MET A 170 7.64 -2.94 -1.33
C MET A 170 7.40 -2.47 0.12
N LEU A 171 6.47 -3.09 0.84
CA LEU A 171 6.20 -2.73 2.23
C LEU A 171 7.40 -3.03 3.14
N LEU A 172 8.21 -4.05 2.80
CA LEU A 172 9.48 -4.31 3.50
C LEU A 172 10.52 -3.23 3.19
N VAL A 173 10.63 -2.78 1.93
CA VAL A 173 11.54 -1.68 1.56
C VAL A 173 11.23 -0.44 2.40
N VAL A 174 9.95 -0.10 2.47
CA VAL A 174 9.43 1.05 3.23
C VAL A 174 9.71 0.89 4.73
N ARG A 175 9.43 -0.27 5.31
CA ARG A 175 9.73 -0.57 6.72
C ARG A 175 11.21 -0.42 7.04
N GLU A 176 12.08 -1.03 6.23
CA GLU A 176 13.53 -0.98 6.46
C GLU A 176 14.05 0.45 6.35
N ARG A 177 13.44 1.26 5.47
CA ARG A 177 13.70 2.70 5.37
C ARG A 177 13.24 3.44 6.63
N ARG A 178 12.03 3.18 7.16
CA ARG A 178 11.53 3.75 8.44
C ARG A 178 12.48 3.46 9.61
N CYS A 179 13.03 2.24 9.68
CA CYS A 179 13.99 1.86 10.72
C CYS A 179 15.43 2.40 10.49
N GLY A 180 15.66 3.26 9.49
CA GLY A 180 17.00 3.76 9.15
C GLY A 180 17.96 2.72 8.56
N ARG A 181 17.50 1.49 8.28
CA ARG A 181 18.30 0.39 7.73
C ARG A 181 18.36 0.49 6.20
N LEU A 182 18.85 1.62 5.70
CA LEU A 182 18.83 1.98 4.28
C LEU A 182 19.53 0.96 3.37
N GLY A 183 20.63 0.35 3.84
CA GLY A 183 21.32 -0.71 3.08
C GLY A 183 20.47 -1.98 2.92
N THR A 184 19.69 -2.34 3.94
CA THR A 184 18.72 -3.45 3.85
C THR A 184 17.57 -3.09 2.94
N ALA A 185 17.04 -1.87 3.04
CA ALA A 185 16.00 -1.37 2.13
C ALA A 185 16.44 -1.45 0.66
N LEU A 186 17.67 -0.99 0.36
CA LEU A 186 18.26 -1.06 -0.97
C LEU A 186 18.44 -2.51 -1.45
N LYS A 187 18.89 -3.41 -0.58
CA LYS A 187 19.04 -4.84 -0.90
C LYS A 187 17.69 -5.47 -1.28
N VAL A 188 16.66 -5.24 -0.46
CA VAL A 188 15.31 -5.75 -0.71
C VAL A 188 14.76 -5.19 -2.02
N LEU A 189 14.91 -3.88 -2.25
CA LEU A 189 14.47 -3.22 -3.49
C LEU A 189 15.21 -3.77 -4.72
N THR A 190 16.51 -4.01 -4.62
CA THR A 190 17.30 -4.57 -5.73
C THR A 190 16.85 -5.98 -6.05
N ASN A 191 16.66 -6.84 -5.04
CA ASN A 191 16.10 -8.18 -5.24
C ASN A 191 14.70 -8.15 -5.88
N MET A 192 13.87 -7.16 -5.52
CA MET A 192 12.55 -6.97 -6.11
C MET A 192 12.65 -6.57 -7.59
N ILE A 193 13.57 -5.67 -7.95
CA ILE A 193 13.81 -5.26 -9.34
C ILE A 193 14.35 -6.43 -10.17
N ASP A 194 15.30 -7.20 -9.63
CA ASP A 194 15.91 -8.34 -10.33
C ASP A 194 14.93 -9.51 -10.50
N GLY A 195 13.97 -9.66 -9.58
CA GLY A 195 12.94 -10.70 -9.61
C GLY A 195 11.69 -10.36 -10.44
N GLU A 196 11.52 -9.10 -10.88
CA GLU A 196 10.42 -8.71 -11.76
C GLU A 196 10.73 -9.11 -13.21
N ALA A 197 9.91 -10.02 -13.77
CA ALA A 197 9.88 -10.23 -15.22
C ALA A 197 9.24 -9.00 -15.89
N GLU A 198 9.83 -8.56 -17.01
CA GLU A 198 9.57 -7.33 -17.78
C GLU A 198 8.11 -6.82 -17.84
N PRO A 199 7.89 -5.48 -18.01
CA PRO A 199 8.89 -4.43 -18.23
C PRO A 199 9.40 -3.79 -16.93
N PRO A 200 10.63 -3.24 -16.94
CA PRO A 200 11.18 -2.48 -15.83
C PRO A 200 10.23 -1.36 -15.39
N LYS A 201 10.14 -1.09 -14.08
CA LYS A 201 9.29 -0.02 -13.55
C LYS A 201 10.13 1.18 -13.15
N LYS A 202 9.95 2.30 -13.85
CA LYS A 202 10.69 3.56 -13.62
C LYS A 202 10.68 3.99 -12.15
N LYS A 203 9.53 3.92 -11.48
CA LYS A 203 9.35 4.28 -10.07
C LYS A 203 10.27 3.50 -9.11
N LEU A 204 10.58 2.22 -9.41
CA LEU A 204 11.47 1.41 -8.56
C LEU A 204 12.92 1.89 -8.67
N TYR A 205 13.36 2.28 -9.87
CA TYR A 205 14.68 2.83 -10.09
C TYR A 205 14.82 4.24 -9.52
N ASP A 206 13.77 5.07 -9.61
CA ASP A 206 13.73 6.38 -8.94
C ASP A 206 13.91 6.22 -7.42
N LEU A 207 13.20 5.27 -6.80
CA LEU A 207 13.37 4.96 -5.38
C LEU A 207 14.77 4.41 -5.06
N LYS A 208 15.34 3.56 -5.93
CA LYS A 208 16.71 3.06 -5.78
C LYS A 208 17.72 4.20 -5.74
N ILE A 209 17.59 5.17 -6.65
CA ILE A 209 18.44 6.36 -6.69
C ILE A 209 18.28 7.19 -5.41
N GLN A 210 17.04 7.43 -4.96
CA GLN A 210 16.78 8.14 -3.70
C GLN A 210 17.44 7.48 -2.49
N LEU A 211 17.36 6.15 -2.38
CA LEU A 211 18.03 5.40 -1.31
C LEU A 211 19.55 5.52 -1.40
N LEU A 212 20.12 5.43 -2.60
CA LEU A 212 21.57 5.60 -2.81
C LEU A 212 22.04 7.00 -2.41
N ASP A 213 21.26 8.04 -2.72
CA ASP A 213 21.56 9.40 -2.27
C ASP A 213 21.50 9.53 -0.75
N GLN A 214 20.47 8.97 -0.10
CA GLN A 214 20.31 8.99 1.37
C GLN A 214 21.45 8.25 2.09
N ILE A 215 21.96 7.16 1.50
CA ILE A 215 23.13 6.44 2.02
C ILE A 215 24.43 7.24 1.81
N GLY A 216 24.45 8.20 0.87
CA GLY A 216 25.63 8.97 0.49
C GLY A 216 26.49 8.31 -0.60
N TRP A 217 25.98 7.28 -1.28
CA TRP A 217 26.65 6.60 -2.39
C TRP A 217 26.44 7.35 -3.71
N THR A 218 26.86 8.62 -3.72
CA THR A 218 26.60 9.58 -4.80
C THR A 218 27.11 9.11 -6.16
N HIS A 219 28.28 8.49 -6.21
CA HIS A 219 28.86 7.93 -7.42
C HIS A 219 27.97 6.84 -8.05
N VAL A 220 27.38 5.97 -7.23
CA VAL A 220 26.44 4.93 -7.70
C VAL A 220 25.12 5.57 -8.14
N ALA A 221 24.61 6.54 -7.39
CA ALA A 221 23.39 7.26 -7.75
C ALA A 221 23.52 7.99 -9.10
N VAL A 222 24.67 8.63 -9.37
CA VAL A 222 24.97 9.26 -10.67
C VAL A 222 24.98 8.23 -11.80
N TYR A 223 25.65 7.09 -11.57
CA TYR A 223 25.66 5.99 -12.54
C TYR A 223 24.24 5.51 -12.85
N GLU A 224 23.41 5.25 -11.83
CA GLU A 224 22.03 4.79 -12.06
C GLU A 224 21.18 5.82 -12.82
N ARG A 225 21.33 7.12 -12.53
CA ARG A 225 20.67 8.19 -13.29
C ARG A 225 21.06 8.21 -14.77
N GLN A 226 22.32 7.94 -15.10
CA GLN A 226 22.79 7.88 -16.49
C GLN A 226 22.18 6.72 -17.27
N TRP A 227 21.84 5.62 -16.59
CA TRP A 227 21.16 4.47 -17.20
C TRP A 227 19.65 4.65 -17.33
N MET A 228 19.03 5.61 -16.64
CA MET A 228 17.58 5.84 -16.71
C MET A 228 17.09 6.09 -18.15
N PRO A 229 17.70 6.98 -18.97
CA PRO A 229 17.28 7.18 -20.36
C PRO A 229 17.48 5.96 -21.25
N VAL A 230 18.44 5.08 -20.91
CA VAL A 230 18.71 3.84 -21.65
C VAL A 230 17.65 2.79 -21.33
N ARG A 231 17.28 2.65 -20.05
CA ARG A 231 16.24 1.70 -19.59
C ARG A 231 14.83 2.17 -19.94
N PHE A 232 14.61 3.48 -19.98
CA PHE A 232 13.32 4.12 -20.23
C PHE A 232 13.44 5.19 -21.32
N PRO A 233 13.53 4.79 -22.60
CA PRO A 233 13.52 5.73 -23.72
C PRO A 233 12.19 6.50 -23.76
N THR A 234 12.27 7.81 -24.04
CA THR A 234 11.11 8.69 -24.26
C THR A 234 10.52 8.54 -25.66
#